data_AF-A0A8J6B8R9-F1
#
_entry.id   AF-A0A8J6B8R9-F1
#
_cell.length_a   1.000
_cell.length_b   1.000
_cell.length_c   1.000
_cell.angle_alpha   90.00
_cell.angle_beta   90.00
_cell.angle_gamma   90.00
#
_symmetry.space_group_name_H-M   'P 1'
#
loop_
_entity.id
_entity.type
_entity.pdbx_description
1 polymer ?
#
loop_
_entity_poly.entity_id
_entity_poly.type
_entity_poly.pdbx_seq_one_letter_code
_entity_poly.pdbx_strand_id
1 'polypeptide(L)'
;MDVLGEEVVVATTRVETMLGDTAVAVHPQDQRYQHLRGKSVLHPFTSRLLPIVFDEFVDMSFGTGAVKITPAHDQNDYEVGMRHSLEFINIMDDSGLLVNVPQPFLGMKRFEARKAVLQALKDKGLFKEIKDNPMVVPICR
;
A
#
# COMPACT_ATOMS: atom_id res chain seq x y z
N MET A 1 5.87 -20.85 11.25
CA MET A 1 6.36 -19.90 12.27
C MET A 1 5.33 -18.81 12.34
N ASP A 2 4.38 -18.99 13.24
CA ASP A 2 3.29 -18.06 13.48
C ASP A 2 3.87 -16.75 14.02
N VAL A 3 3.97 -15.75 13.15
CA VAL A 3 4.23 -14.38 13.58
C VAL A 3 2.90 -13.90 14.16
N LEU A 4 2.62 -14.25 15.42
CA LEU A 4 1.59 -13.63 16.25
C LEU A 4 2.01 -12.20 16.61
N GLY A 5 2.28 -11.42 15.56
CA GLY A 5 2.44 -9.97 15.61
C GLY A 5 1.10 -9.33 15.32
N GLU A 6 0.89 -8.18 15.92
CA GLU A 6 -0.20 -7.28 15.58
C GLU A 6 -0.21 -6.96 14.06
N GLU A 7 -1.38 -7.02 13.43
CA GLU A 7 -1.55 -6.71 12.01
C GLU A 7 -2.17 -5.33 11.80
N VAL A 8 -1.75 -4.63 10.74
CA VAL A 8 -2.37 -3.37 10.31
C VAL A 8 -3.15 -3.63 9.04
N VAL A 9 -4.47 -3.57 9.12
CA VAL A 9 -5.33 -3.71 7.95
C VAL A 9 -5.39 -2.39 7.20
N VAL A 10 -5.06 -2.42 5.92
CA VAL A 10 -5.02 -1.26 5.03
C VAL A 10 -6.06 -1.40 3.93
N ALA A 11 -6.77 -0.31 3.63
CA ALA A 11 -7.70 -0.26 2.51
C ALA A 11 -7.02 0.29 1.24
N THR A 12 -7.25 -0.34 0.08
CA THR A 12 -6.76 0.17 -1.21
C THR A 12 -7.64 -0.30 -2.38
N THR A 13 -7.73 0.53 -3.42
CA THR A 13 -8.36 0.18 -4.71
C THR A 13 -7.34 -0.26 -5.77
N ARG A 14 -6.04 -0.12 -5.49
CA ARG A 14 -4.93 -0.44 -6.42
C ARG A 14 -3.93 -1.37 -5.75
N VAL A 15 -4.38 -2.60 -5.48
CA VAL A 15 -3.58 -3.59 -4.74
C VAL A 15 -2.24 -3.90 -5.42
N GLU A 16 -2.15 -3.81 -6.75
CA GLU A 16 -0.89 -4.00 -7.48
C GLU A 16 0.18 -2.99 -7.11
N THR A 17 -0.20 -1.75 -6.77
CA THR A 17 0.79 -0.71 -6.44
C THR A 17 1.45 -0.97 -5.10
N MET A 18 0.89 -1.84 -4.25
CA MET A 18 1.45 -2.14 -2.94
C MET A 18 2.91 -2.63 -3.00
N LEU A 19 3.31 -3.24 -4.11
CA LEU A 19 4.70 -3.67 -4.34
C LEU A 19 5.70 -2.49 -4.29
N GLY A 20 5.24 -1.26 -4.49
CA GLY A 20 5.99 -0.02 -4.36
C GLY A 20 5.76 0.73 -3.03
N ASP A 21 5.07 0.13 -2.06
CA ASP A 21 4.80 0.78 -0.77
C ASP A 21 6.11 1.07 -0.01
N THR A 22 6.17 2.27 0.55
CA THR A 22 7.30 2.74 1.37
C THR A 22 6.90 3.19 2.77
N ALA A 23 5.60 3.31 3.07
CA ALA A 23 5.07 3.50 4.42
C ALA A 23 3.61 3.04 4.53
N VAL A 24 3.11 2.99 5.76
CA VAL A 24 1.68 3.02 6.07
C VAL A 24 1.37 4.30 6.82
N ALA A 25 0.40 5.09 6.36
CA ALA A 25 -0.03 6.30 7.03
C ALA A 25 -1.29 6.05 7.86
N VAL A 26 -1.33 6.65 9.05
CA VAL A 26 -2.50 6.72 9.93
C VAL A 26 -2.70 8.17 10.40
N HIS A 27 -3.91 8.51 10.85
CA HIS A 27 -4.16 9.87 11.31
C HIS A 27 -3.56 10.13 12.72
N PRO A 28 -2.92 11.29 12.97
CA PRO A 28 -2.35 11.68 14.27
C PRO A 28 -3.28 11.59 15.47
N GLN A 29 -4.59 11.74 15.26
CA GLN A 29 -5.61 11.72 16.30
C GLN A 29 -6.37 10.39 16.38
N ASP A 30 -6.03 9.40 15.53
CA ASP A 30 -6.68 8.10 15.56
C ASP A 30 -6.19 7.27 16.75
N GLN A 31 -7.06 7.13 17.75
CA GLN A 31 -6.76 6.38 18.97
C GLN A 31 -6.50 4.89 18.67
N ARG A 32 -7.04 4.35 17.58
CA ARG A 32 -6.87 2.95 17.18
C ARG A 32 -5.42 2.61 16.81
N TYR A 33 -4.59 3.61 16.48
CA TYR A 33 -3.24 3.40 15.96
C TYR A 33 -2.14 4.09 16.77
N GLN A 34 -2.45 4.81 17.86
CA GLN A 34 -1.44 5.57 18.62
C GLN A 34 -0.28 4.72 19.15
N HIS A 35 -0.56 3.48 19.54
CA HIS A 35 0.43 2.53 20.04
C HIS A 35 1.38 2.02 18.93
N LEU A 36 1.14 2.40 17.67
CA LEU A 36 1.99 2.10 16.52
C LEU A 36 3.01 3.21 16.22
N ARG A 37 3.03 4.30 17.00
CA ARG A 37 3.98 5.39 16.82
C ARG A 37 5.43 4.89 16.92
N GLY A 38 6.22 5.21 15.89
CA GLY A 38 7.61 4.77 15.78
C GLY A 38 7.80 3.29 15.45
N LYS A 39 6.73 2.54 15.19
CA LYS A 39 6.79 1.14 14.76
C LYS A 39 6.85 1.04 13.23
N SER A 40 7.11 -0.17 12.76
CA SER A 40 7.12 -0.53 11.35
C SER A 40 6.36 -1.82 11.12
N VAL A 41 5.82 -2.00 9.92
CA VAL A 41 5.17 -3.24 9.48
C VAL A 41 6.03 -3.96 8.46
N LEU A 42 6.00 -5.29 8.47
CA LEU A 42 6.64 -6.08 7.43
C LEU A 42 5.74 -6.09 6.19
N HIS A 43 6.29 -5.76 5.02
CA HIS A 43 5.53 -5.81 3.78
C HIS A 43 5.21 -7.26 3.37
N PRO A 44 3.99 -7.58 2.88
CA PRO A 44 3.57 -8.97 2.61
C PRO A 44 4.38 -9.77 1.57
N PHE A 45 5.01 -9.06 0.62
CA PHE A 45 5.70 -9.65 -0.53
C PHE A 45 7.17 -9.27 -0.66
N THR A 46 7.65 -8.35 0.17
CA THR A 46 9.04 -7.88 0.12
C THR A 46 9.64 -8.01 1.51
N SER A 47 10.96 -8.06 1.61
CA SER A 47 11.66 -8.06 2.89
C SER A 47 11.76 -6.66 3.52
N ARG A 48 10.96 -5.69 3.05
CA ARG A 48 11.01 -4.30 3.52
C ARG A 48 10.19 -4.13 4.79
N LEU A 49 10.74 -3.39 5.74
CA LEU A 49 10.00 -2.83 6.87
C LEU A 49 9.50 -1.45 6.47
N LEU A 50 8.19 -1.25 6.54
CA LEU A 50 7.54 0.01 6.20
C LEU A 50 7.28 0.79 7.50
N PRO A 51 7.82 2.01 7.67
CA PRO A 51 7.48 2.85 8.79
C PRO A 51 5.98 3.16 8.82
N ILE A 52 5.43 3.24 10.03
CA ILE A 52 4.08 3.75 10.24
C ILE A 52 4.20 5.26 10.52
N VAL A 53 3.74 6.07 9.57
CA VAL A 53 3.78 7.53 9.63
C VAL A 53 2.42 8.08 10.08
N PHE A 54 2.45 9.20 10.80
CA PHE A 54 1.23 9.85 11.28
C PHE A 54 1.04 11.14 10.48
N ASP A 55 0.02 11.17 9.63
CA ASP A 55 -0.22 12.26 8.68
C ASP A 55 -1.71 12.67 8.66
N GLU A 56 -1.98 13.96 8.73
CA GLU A 56 -3.34 14.52 8.79
C GLU A 56 -4.13 14.33 7.48
N PHE A 57 -3.46 13.96 6.39
CA PHE A 57 -4.12 13.57 5.14
C PHE A 57 -5.06 12.36 5.30
N VAL A 58 -4.79 11.49 6.28
CA VAL A 58 -5.55 10.25 6.43
C VAL A 58 -6.93 10.52 7.02
N ASP A 59 -7.98 10.22 6.26
CA ASP A 59 -9.35 10.23 6.77
C ASP A 59 -9.62 9.00 7.65
N MET A 60 -9.81 9.23 8.95
CA MET A 60 -10.11 8.19 9.94
C MET A 60 -11.41 7.43 9.66
N SER A 61 -12.36 8.06 8.96
CA SER A 61 -13.68 7.49 8.67
C SER A 61 -13.70 6.63 7.41
N PHE A 62 -12.67 6.73 6.57
CA PHE A 62 -12.59 6.00 5.30
C PHE A 62 -11.82 4.69 5.42
N GLY A 63 -12.41 3.61 4.91
CA GLY A 63 -11.80 2.28 4.94
C GLY A 63 -11.48 1.84 6.37
N THR A 64 -10.21 1.57 6.65
CA THR A 64 -9.75 1.23 8.01
C THR A 64 -9.24 2.43 8.80
N GLY A 65 -8.99 3.58 8.16
CA GLY A 65 -8.21 4.68 8.75
C GLY A 65 -6.70 4.46 8.67
N ALA A 66 -6.23 3.43 7.96
CA ALA A 66 -4.83 3.20 7.62
C ALA A 66 -4.67 3.08 6.09
N VAL A 67 -3.72 3.80 5.53
CA VAL A 67 -3.52 3.95 4.07
C VAL A 67 -2.10 3.52 3.71
N LYS A 68 -1.96 2.69 2.67
CA LYS A 68 -0.65 2.35 2.10
C LYS A 68 -0.11 3.52 1.29
N ILE A 69 1.15 3.88 1.50
CA ILE A 69 1.78 5.01 0.83
C ILE A 69 2.72 4.52 -0.27
N THR A 70 2.36 4.85 -1.52
CA THR A 70 3.09 4.57 -2.77
C THR A 70 3.47 5.87 -3.50
N PRO A 71 4.53 6.58 -3.06
CA PRO A 71 4.81 7.95 -3.52
C PRO A 71 5.04 8.08 -5.03
N ALA A 72 5.53 7.03 -5.70
CA ALA A 72 5.79 7.04 -7.13
C ALA A 72 4.54 6.82 -8.01
N HIS A 73 3.37 6.50 -7.43
CA HIS A 73 2.19 6.04 -8.18
C HIS A 73 0.87 6.73 -7.80
N ASP A 74 0.90 7.67 -6.86
CA ASP A 74 -0.26 8.49 -6.50
C ASP A 74 0.18 9.89 -6.08
N GLN A 75 -0.59 10.91 -6.47
CA GLN A 75 -0.28 12.29 -6.15
C GLN A 75 -0.40 12.59 -4.64
N ASN A 76 -1.37 12.01 -3.94
CA ASN A 76 -1.50 12.23 -2.49
C ASN A 76 -0.39 11.51 -1.74
N ASP A 77 -0.08 10.27 -2.14
CA ASP A 77 1.03 9.51 -1.58
C ASP A 77 2.38 10.21 -1.85
N TYR A 78 2.53 10.89 -2.99
CA TYR A 78 3.71 11.69 -3.33
C TYR A 78 3.91 12.79 -2.28
N GLU A 79 2.86 13.53 -1.94
CA GLU A 79 2.94 14.62 -0.96
C GLU A 79 3.24 14.12 0.45
N VAL A 80 2.62 13.00 0.86
CA VAL A 80 2.96 12.31 2.12
C VAL A 80 4.43 11.87 2.10
N GLY A 81 4.88 11.29 0.99
CA GLY A 81 6.26 10.87 0.77
C GLY A 81 7.25 12.02 0.93
N MET A 82 6.93 13.19 0.40
CA MET A 82 7.73 14.40 0.58
C MET A 82 7.76 14.87 2.04
N ARG A 83 6.60 14.94 2.72
CA ARG A 83 6.52 15.38 4.12
C ARG A 83 7.30 14.49 5.07
N HIS A 84 7.27 13.18 4.85
CA HIS A 84 7.92 12.18 5.70
C HIS A 84 9.27 11.70 5.17
N SER A 85 9.79 12.31 4.10
CA SER A 85 11.08 11.95 3.46
C SER A 85 11.16 10.45 3.11
N LEU A 86 10.08 9.91 2.54
CA LEU A 86 10.00 8.50 2.14
C LEU A 86 10.72 8.24 0.82
N GLU A 87 11.09 6.97 0.60
CA GLU A 87 11.65 6.53 -0.67
C GLU A 87 10.58 6.50 -1.78
N PHE A 88 11.00 6.77 -3.01
CA PHE A 88 10.17 6.77 -4.21
C PHE A 88 10.53 5.57 -5.07
N ILE A 89 9.78 4.48 -4.92
CA ILE A 89 10.03 3.24 -5.65
C ILE A 89 9.12 3.18 -6.88
N ASN A 90 9.68 3.47 -8.05
CA ASN A 90 8.96 3.24 -9.29
C ASN A 90 8.91 1.72 -9.59
N ILE A 91 7.69 1.19 -9.74
CA ILE A 91 7.42 -0.22 -10.03
C ILE A 91 6.81 -0.45 -11.41
N MET A 92 6.60 0.59 -12.22
CA MET A 92 6.03 0.47 -13.57
C MET A 92 6.85 1.25 -14.58
N ASP A 93 7.11 0.65 -15.72
CA ASP A 93 7.69 1.35 -16.87
C ASP A 93 6.60 2.03 -17.72
N ASP A 94 7.02 2.78 -18.74
CA ASP A 94 6.13 3.49 -19.66
C ASP A 94 5.24 2.54 -20.50
N SER A 95 5.61 1.26 -20.58
CA SER A 95 4.80 0.21 -21.22
C SER A 95 3.74 -0.37 -20.28
N GLY A 96 3.72 0.04 -19.00
CA GLY A 96 2.83 -0.49 -17.97
C GLY A 96 3.20 -1.91 -17.52
N LEU A 97 4.45 -2.33 -17.74
CA LEU A 97 5.00 -3.56 -17.19
C LEU A 97 5.59 -3.28 -15.81
N LEU A 98 5.45 -4.26 -14.92
CA LEU A 98 6.05 -4.17 -13.60
C LEU A 98 7.56 -4.35 -13.66
N VAL A 99 8.28 -3.41 -13.04
CA VAL A 99 9.74 -3.39 -12.87
C VAL A 99 10.07 -3.21 -11.39
N ASN A 100 11.28 -3.57 -10.94
CA ASN A 100 11.71 -3.40 -9.54
C ASN A 100 10.79 -4.07 -8.48
N VAL A 101 10.10 -5.14 -8.87
CA VAL A 101 9.21 -5.93 -8.01
C VAL A 101 9.74 -7.35 -7.81
N PRO A 102 9.23 -8.11 -6.81
CA PRO A 102 9.58 -9.52 -6.64
C PRO A 102 9.31 -10.37 -7.90
N GLN A 103 10.11 -11.43 -8.07
CA GLN A 103 10.06 -12.36 -9.21
C GLN A 103 8.66 -12.85 -9.63
N PRO A 104 7.70 -13.21 -8.74
CA PRO A 104 6.39 -13.67 -9.21
C PRO A 104 5.55 -12.59 -9.91
N PHE A 105 5.92 -11.30 -9.82
CA PHE A 105 5.18 -10.18 -10.42
C PHE A 105 5.97 -9.44 -11.50
N LEU A 106 7.28 -9.70 -11.60
CA LEU A 106 8.17 -9.00 -12.52
C LEU A 106 7.75 -9.22 -13.98
N GLY A 107 7.65 -8.14 -14.75
CA GLY A 107 7.25 -8.18 -16.15
C GLY A 107 5.76 -8.40 -16.41
N MET A 108 4.90 -8.45 -15.38
CA MET A 108 3.46 -8.50 -15.58
C MET A 108 2.90 -7.14 -15.99
N LYS A 109 1.84 -7.13 -16.81
CA LYS A 109 1.06 -5.90 -17.05
C LYS A 109 0.29 -5.52 -15.79
N ARG A 110 0.14 -4.20 -15.54
CA ARG A 110 -0.56 -3.64 -14.36
C ARG A 110 -1.84 -4.39 -13.94
N PHE A 111 -2.75 -4.63 -14.89
CA PHE A 111 -4.05 -5.26 -14.60
C PHE A 111 -3.96 -6.76 -14.34
N GLU A 112 -2.97 -7.44 -14.90
CA GLU A 112 -2.69 -8.84 -14.61
C GLU A 112 -2.07 -8.97 -13.23
N ALA A 113 -1.10 -8.10 -12.93
CA ALA A 113 -0.49 -7.99 -11.61
C ALA A 113 -1.53 -7.74 -10.51
N ARG A 114 -2.54 -6.90 -10.76
CA ARG A 114 -3.65 -6.69 -9.82
C ARG A 114 -4.32 -8.00 -9.39
N LYS A 115 -4.59 -8.88 -10.35
CA LYS A 115 -5.20 -10.19 -10.08
C LYS A 115 -4.22 -11.11 -9.37
N ALA A 116 -2.96 -11.14 -9.81
CA ALA A 116 -1.92 -11.98 -9.24
C ALA A 116 -1.60 -11.62 -7.78
N VAL A 117 -1.43 -10.34 -7.47
CA VAL A 117 -1.17 -9.85 -6.10
C VAL A 117 -2.36 -10.14 -5.20
N LEU A 118 -3.59 -9.93 -5.68
CA LEU A 118 -4.80 -10.27 -4.92
C LEU A 118 -4.86 -11.76 -4.58
N GLN A 119 -4.57 -12.63 -5.55
CA GLN A 119 -4.54 -14.07 -5.30
C GLN A 119 -3.43 -14.44 -4.31
N ALA A 120 -2.24 -13.88 -4.47
CA ALA A 120 -1.13 -14.13 -3.57
C ALA A 120 -1.39 -13.66 -2.12
N LEU A 121 -2.19 -12.59 -1.93
CA LEU A 121 -2.66 -12.17 -0.59
C LEU A 121 -3.63 -13.18 0.01
N LYS A 122 -4.54 -13.75 -0.80
CA LYS A 122 -5.46 -14.81 -0.37
C LYS A 122 -4.72 -16.07 0.02
N ASP A 123 -3.75 -16.49 -0.79
CA ASP A 123 -2.95 -17.69 -0.55
C ASP A 123 -2.12 -17.58 0.75
N LYS A 124 -1.71 -16.35 1.12
CA LYS A 124 -1.05 -16.03 2.38
C LYS A 124 -1.99 -15.83 3.58
N GLY A 125 -3.31 -15.85 3.38
CA GLY A 125 -4.30 -15.57 4.42
C GLY A 125 -4.32 -14.11 4.92
N LEU A 126 -3.73 -13.18 4.17
CA LEU A 126 -3.64 -11.75 4.54
C LEU A 126 -4.77 -10.91 3.93
N PHE A 127 -5.49 -11.47 2.97
CA PHE A 127 -6.67 -10.83 2.39
C PHE A 127 -7.84 -10.81 3.40
N LYS A 128 -8.46 -9.64 3.59
CA LYS A 128 -9.59 -9.46 4.52
C LYS A 128 -10.94 -9.47 3.81
N GLU A 129 -11.19 -8.48 2.96
CA GLU A 129 -12.49 -8.32 2.30
C GLU A 129 -12.38 -7.46 1.02
N ILE A 130 -13.43 -7.51 0.19
CA ILE A 130 -13.67 -6.57 -0.91
C ILE A 130 -15.00 -5.88 -0.65
N LYS A 131 -15.01 -4.55 -0.76
CA LYS A 131 -16.21 -3.70 -0.66
C LYS A 131 -16.31 -2.85 -1.91
N ASP A 132 -17.54 -2.66 -2.39
CA ASP A 132 -17.78 -1.76 -3.51
C ASP A 132 -17.46 -0.32 -3.09
N ASN A 133 -16.64 0.34 -3.92
CA ASN A 133 -16.24 1.71 -3.70
C ASN A 133 -16.34 2.48 -5.02
N PRO A 134 -17.20 3.52 -5.11
CA PRO A 134 -17.24 4.37 -6.30
C PRO A 134 -15.88 5.06 -6.47
N MET A 135 -15.32 4.97 -7.67
CA MET A 135 -14.01 5.54 -7.99
C MET A 135 -14.05 6.34 -9.28
N VAL A 136 -13.29 7.43 -9.31
CA VAL A 136 -13.04 8.19 -10.53
C VAL A 136 -11.78 7.62 -11.19
N VAL A 137 -11.92 7.08 -12.40
CA VAL A 137 -10.79 6.61 -13.20
C VAL A 137 -10.40 7.72 -14.17
N PRO A 138 -9.21 8.32 -14.05
CA PRO A 138 -8.74 9.30 -15.02
C PRO A 138 -8.48 8.60 -16.37
N ILE A 139 -8.93 9.23 -17.45
CA ILE A 139 -8.78 8.73 -18.83
C ILE A 139 -8.03 9.80 -19.62
N CYS A 140 -7.00 9.39 -20.36
CA CYS A 140 -6.35 10.25 -21.34
C CYS A 140 -7.33 10.54 -22.48
N ARG A 141 -7.55 11.81 -22.78
CA ARG A 141 -8.44 12.27 -23.86
C ARG A 141 -7.62 12.65 -25.08
#